data_AF-F3LI01-F1
#
_entry.id   AF-F3LI01-F1
#
_cell.length_a   1.000
_cell.length_b   1.000
_cell.length_c   1.000
_cell.angle_alpha   90.00
_cell.angle_beta   90.00
_cell.angle_gamma   90.00
#
_symmetry.space_group_name_H-M   'P 1'
#
loop_
_entity.id
_entity.type
_entity.pdbx_description
1 polymer ?
#
loop_
_entity_poly.entity_id
_entity_poly.type
_entity_poly.pdbx_seq_one_letter_code
_entity_poly.pdbx_strand_id
1 'polypeptide(L)'
;MEVSKGFYAIALSVVLAGCVSTPEPKPVSVKQEGDRDLDCKYLSAEYKGNTEAATRKIDKNNSDDGLDFVKGFLIWPGLADFNNAPGHEGNALLDRNAWLKNLAEAQNCEITDWPDQPERY
;
A
#
# COMPACT_ATOMS: atom_id res chain seq x y z
N MET A 1 -33.75 11.11 -40.78
CA MET A 1 -32.57 11.51 -39.98
C MET A 1 -32.90 11.33 -38.50
N GLU A 2 -32.91 10.10 -37.98
CA GLU A 2 -33.17 9.83 -36.55
C GLU A 2 -31.95 9.24 -35.81
N VAL A 3 -30.90 8.92 -36.55
CA VAL A 3 -29.68 8.29 -36.03
C VAL A 3 -28.88 9.24 -35.12
N SER A 4 -29.03 10.57 -35.28
CA SER A 4 -28.18 11.54 -34.60
C SER A 4 -28.52 11.76 -33.12
N LYS A 5 -29.79 11.58 -32.69
CA LYS A 5 -30.20 11.86 -31.29
C LYS A 5 -29.77 10.77 -30.30
N GLY A 6 -29.75 9.51 -30.74
CA GLY A 6 -29.30 8.38 -29.91
C GLY A 6 -27.79 8.42 -29.63
N PHE A 7 -26.99 8.88 -30.60
CA PHE A 7 -25.53 8.97 -30.45
C PHE A 7 -25.09 9.99 -29.38
N TYR A 8 -25.75 11.16 -29.29
CA TYR A 8 -25.41 12.16 -28.28
C TYR A 8 -25.76 11.70 -26.86
N ALA A 9 -26.85 10.95 -26.68
CA ALA A 9 -27.22 10.41 -25.37
C ALA A 9 -26.22 9.34 -24.86
N ILE A 10 -25.68 8.53 -25.79
CA ILE A 10 -24.65 7.52 -25.47
C ILE A 10 -23.28 8.17 -25.21
N ALA A 11 -22.93 9.21 -25.97
CA ALA A 11 -21.68 9.94 -25.76
C ALA A 11 -21.63 10.66 -24.39
N LEU A 12 -22.77 11.17 -23.91
CA LEU A 12 -22.87 11.88 -22.64
C LEU A 12 -22.79 10.95 -21.42
N SER A 13 -23.30 9.71 -21.52
CA SER A 13 -23.23 8.73 -20.42
C SER A 13 -21.83 8.13 -20.22
N VAL A 14 -21.01 8.04 -21.28
CA VAL A 14 -19.62 7.58 -21.18
C VAL A 14 -18.73 8.60 -20.46
N VAL A 15 -18.97 9.91 -20.64
CA VAL A 15 -18.18 10.96 -19.98
C VAL A 15 -18.45 11.04 -18.48
N LEU A 16 -19.67 10.68 -18.03
CA LEU A 16 -20.01 10.65 -16.60
C LEU A 16 -19.54 9.38 -15.88
N ALA A 17 -19.15 8.32 -16.61
CA ALA A 17 -18.64 7.07 -16.05
C ALA A 17 -17.11 7.08 -15.80
N GLY A 18 -16.40 8.15 -16.19
CA GLY A 18 -14.94 8.23 -16.15
C GLY A 18 -14.29 8.46 -14.78
N CYS A 19 -15.06 8.63 -13.70
CA CYS A 19 -14.50 8.80 -12.35
C CYS A 19 -14.33 7.44 -11.64
N VAL A 20 -13.47 6.56 -12.18
CA VAL A 20 -12.95 5.43 -11.40
C VAL A 20 -11.73 5.95 -10.64
N SER A 21 -11.92 6.34 -9.38
CA SER A 21 -10.81 6.65 -8.48
C SER A 21 -10.09 5.36 -8.10
N THR A 22 -8.86 5.17 -8.57
CA THR A 22 -7.97 4.15 -8.03
C THR A 22 -7.45 4.61 -6.66
N PRO A 23 -7.35 3.72 -5.65
CA PRO A 23 -6.79 4.09 -4.36
C PRO A 23 -5.30 4.40 -4.50
N GLU A 24 -4.89 5.62 -4.22
CA GLU A 24 -3.47 5.97 -4.11
C GLU A 24 -2.85 5.32 -2.85
N PRO A 25 -1.59 4.84 -2.91
CA PRO A 25 -0.89 4.36 -1.73
C PRO A 25 -0.73 5.48 -0.71
N LYS A 26 -0.94 5.16 0.56
CA LYS A 26 -0.69 6.06 1.70
C LYS A 26 0.65 5.72 2.36
N PRO A 27 1.77 6.26 1.87
CA PRO A 27 3.08 5.93 2.41
C PRO A 27 3.19 6.39 3.87
N VAL A 28 3.77 5.53 4.70
CA VAL A 28 4.18 5.89 6.06
C VAL A 28 5.56 6.53 5.99
N SER A 29 5.76 7.63 6.72
CA SER A 29 7.08 8.26 6.81
C SER A 29 8.08 7.31 7.48
N VAL A 30 9.20 7.03 6.82
CA VAL A 30 10.28 6.16 7.35
C VAL A 30 10.76 6.65 8.73
N LYS A 31 10.84 7.97 8.91
CA LYS A 31 11.22 8.63 10.17
C LYS A 31 10.06 9.47 10.69
N GLN A 32 9.82 9.42 11.99
CA GLN A 32 8.85 10.28 12.66
C GLN A 32 9.56 11.17 13.68
N GLU A 33 8.97 12.34 13.92
CA GLU A 33 9.41 13.22 14.99
C GLU A 33 9.24 12.51 16.34
N GLY A 34 10.26 12.59 17.20
CA GLY A 34 10.26 11.90 18.49
C GLY A 34 10.70 10.43 18.45
N ASP A 35 11.01 9.85 17.28
CA ASP A 35 11.50 8.46 17.21
C ASP A 35 12.70 8.24 18.13
N ARG A 36 13.61 9.22 18.20
CA ARG A 36 14.82 9.16 19.03
C ARG A 36 14.56 9.15 20.53
N ASP A 37 13.38 9.60 20.94
CA ASP A 37 12.96 9.67 22.34
C ASP A 37 12.20 8.40 22.78
N LEU A 38 11.92 7.48 21.85
CA LEU A 38 11.30 6.20 22.15
C LEU A 38 12.26 5.30 22.92
N ASP A 39 11.73 4.59 23.92
CA ASP A 39 12.45 3.52 24.62
C ASP A 39 12.42 2.20 23.83
N CYS A 40 13.28 1.26 24.21
CA CYS A 40 13.39 -0.04 23.56
C CYS A 40 12.08 -0.84 23.51
N LYS A 41 11.20 -0.67 24.50
CA LYS A 41 9.90 -1.37 24.54
C LYS A 41 8.96 -0.82 23.47
N TYR A 42 8.92 0.50 23.32
CA TYR A 42 8.15 1.15 22.26
C TYR A 42 8.72 0.83 20.88
N LEU A 43 10.05 0.85 20.71
CA LEU A 43 10.69 0.45 19.44
C LEU A 43 10.35 -0.99 19.05
N SER A 44 10.38 -1.92 20.00
CA SER A 44 9.98 -3.31 19.76
C SER A 44 8.50 -3.45 19.40
N ALA A 45 7.62 -2.74 20.10
CA ALA A 45 6.18 -2.76 19.84
C ALA A 45 5.84 -2.20 18.45
N GLU A 46 6.42 -1.06 18.09
CA GLU A 46 6.27 -0.44 16.77
C GLU A 46 6.82 -1.35 15.67
N TYR A 47 8.01 -1.91 15.86
CA TYR A 47 8.60 -2.86 14.92
C TYR A 47 7.68 -4.06 14.68
N LYS A 48 7.20 -4.71 15.75
CA LYS A 48 6.31 -5.87 15.67
C LYS A 48 4.97 -5.52 15.00
N GLY A 49 4.37 -4.40 15.37
CA GLY A 49 3.12 -3.93 14.78
C GLY A 49 3.24 -3.59 13.29
N ASN A 50 4.33 -2.94 12.89
CA ASN A 50 4.63 -2.65 11.48
C ASN A 50 4.90 -3.92 10.68
N THR A 51 5.60 -4.90 11.24
CA THR A 51 5.83 -6.20 10.58
C THR A 51 4.50 -6.91 10.32
N GLU A 52 3.61 -6.99 11.32
CA GLU A 52 2.30 -7.61 11.15
C GLU A 52 1.42 -6.86 10.12
N ALA A 53 1.46 -5.52 10.14
CA ALA A 53 0.75 -4.70 9.17
C ALA A 53 1.32 -4.85 7.75
N ALA A 54 2.64 -4.95 7.59
CA ALA A 54 3.30 -5.19 6.32
C ALA A 54 2.91 -6.56 5.76
N THR A 55 2.97 -7.63 6.58
CA THR A 55 2.54 -8.99 6.19
C THR A 55 1.11 -8.97 5.66
N ARG A 56 0.15 -8.40 6.42
CA ARG A 56 -1.25 -8.33 5.97
C ARG A 56 -1.43 -7.58 4.66
N LYS A 57 -0.68 -6.49 4.44
CA LYS A 57 -0.79 -5.67 3.23
C LYS A 57 -0.18 -6.36 2.01
N ILE A 58 0.96 -7.03 2.19
CA ILE A 58 1.65 -7.80 1.13
C ILE A 58 0.84 -9.04 0.78
N ASP A 59 0.36 -9.80 1.77
CA ASP A 59 -0.52 -10.95 1.57
C ASP A 59 -1.79 -10.56 0.81
N LYS A 60 -2.39 -9.42 1.20
CA LYS A 60 -3.55 -8.87 0.50
C LYS A 60 -3.23 -8.56 -0.96
N ASN A 61 -2.10 -7.91 -1.23
CA ASN A 61 -1.66 -7.63 -2.59
C ASN A 61 -1.58 -8.91 -3.42
N ASN A 62 -0.84 -9.91 -2.92
CA ASN A 62 -0.66 -11.19 -3.58
C ASN A 62 -1.98 -11.97 -3.79
N SER A 63 -2.97 -11.78 -2.92
CA SER A 63 -4.29 -12.40 -3.06
C SER A 63 -5.22 -11.67 -4.03
N ASP A 64 -5.04 -10.36 -4.21
CA ASP A 64 -5.87 -9.51 -5.08
C ASP A 64 -5.41 -9.52 -6.55
N ASP A 65 -4.23 -10.09 -6.87
CA ASP A 65 -3.69 -10.26 -8.23
C ASP A 65 -4.69 -10.91 -9.22
N GLY A 66 -5.54 -11.82 -8.76
CA GLY A 66 -6.56 -12.47 -9.59
C GLY A 66 -7.76 -11.57 -9.94
N LEU A 67 -8.05 -10.57 -9.11
CA LEU A 67 -9.17 -9.64 -9.26
C LEU A 67 -8.79 -8.45 -10.16
N ASP A 68 -7.54 -8.03 -10.13
CA ASP A 68 -7.03 -6.94 -10.98
C ASP A 68 -6.91 -7.36 -12.45
N PHE A 69 -6.67 -8.64 -12.73
CA PHE A 69 -6.78 -9.18 -14.10
C PHE A 69 -8.19 -9.01 -14.67
N VAL A 70 -9.24 -9.32 -13.90
CA VAL A 70 -10.64 -9.20 -14.34
C VAL A 70 -11.04 -7.74 -14.54
N LYS A 71 -10.60 -6.84 -13.66
CA LYS A 71 -10.88 -5.41 -13.81
C LYS A 71 -10.07 -4.77 -14.94
N GLY A 72 -8.82 -5.17 -15.18
CA GLY A 72 -8.01 -4.70 -16.30
C GLY A 72 -8.53 -5.17 -17.66
N PHE A 73 -9.32 -6.25 -17.69
CA PHE A 73 -10.08 -6.67 -18.87
C PHE A 73 -11.36 -5.85 -19.09
N LEU A 74 -12.03 -5.41 -18.02
CA LEU A 74 -13.31 -4.68 -18.09
C LEU A 74 -13.17 -3.14 -18.12
N ILE A 75 -12.05 -2.60 -17.63
CA ILE A 75 -11.71 -1.18 -17.60
C ILE A 75 -10.47 -1.01 -18.48
N TRP A 76 -10.58 -0.19 -19.53
CA TRP A 76 -9.55 0.06 -20.54
C TRP A 76 -8.11 0.07 -19.98
N PRO A 77 -7.10 -0.53 -20.65
CA PRO A 77 -5.74 -0.77 -20.13
C PRO A 77 -4.91 0.49 -19.80
N GLY A 78 -5.51 1.68 -19.78
CA GLY A 78 -4.90 2.94 -19.36
C GLY A 78 -5.59 3.64 -18.17
N LEU A 79 -6.69 3.10 -17.63
CA LEU A 79 -7.41 3.65 -16.46
C LEU A 79 -7.35 2.72 -15.24
N ALA A 80 -6.92 1.48 -15.43
CA ALA A 80 -6.66 0.50 -14.40
C ALA A 80 -5.27 0.72 -13.79
N ASP A 81 -5.08 1.84 -13.09
CA ASP A 81 -3.89 2.04 -12.26
C ASP A 81 -4.05 1.24 -10.95
N PHE A 82 -3.93 -0.08 -11.07
CA PHE A 82 -3.77 -1.01 -9.96
C PHE A 82 -2.35 -0.91 -9.45
N ASN A 83 -2.06 0.21 -8.81
CA ASN A 83 -0.71 0.63 -8.47
C ASN A 83 -0.15 -0.16 -7.27
N ASN A 84 -0.52 -1.45 -7.11
CA ASN A 84 -0.15 -2.34 -6.00
C ASN A 84 -0.07 -1.62 -4.66
N ALA A 85 -1.06 -0.77 -4.40
CA ALA A 85 -1.03 0.17 -3.29
C ALA A 85 -0.82 -0.55 -1.94
N PRO A 86 -1.45 -1.72 -1.68
CA PRO A 86 -1.15 -2.50 -0.49
C PRO A 86 0.30 -2.98 -0.43
N GLY A 87 0.87 -3.52 -1.52
CA GLY A 87 2.26 -3.97 -1.56
C GLY A 87 3.26 -2.84 -1.29
N HIS A 88 3.07 -1.68 -1.92
CA HIS A 88 3.92 -0.50 -1.68
C HIS A 88 3.77 0.08 -0.27
N GLU A 89 2.56 0.10 0.29
CA GLU A 89 2.35 0.48 1.69
C GLU A 89 3.02 -0.52 2.65
N GLY A 90 3.01 -1.82 2.32
CA GLY A 90 3.73 -2.85 3.05
C GLY A 90 5.25 -2.60 3.04
N ASN A 91 5.82 -2.37 1.86
CA ASN A 91 7.26 -2.05 1.73
C ASN A 91 7.66 -0.78 2.50
N ALA A 92 6.79 0.25 2.53
CA ALA A 92 7.05 1.47 3.30
C ALA A 92 7.11 1.19 4.81
N LEU A 93 6.29 0.28 5.33
CA LEU A 93 6.37 -0.18 6.72
C LEU A 93 7.67 -0.95 6.99
N LEU A 94 8.13 -1.75 6.03
CA LEU A 94 9.42 -2.45 6.14
C LEU A 94 10.60 -1.48 6.16
N ASP A 95 10.56 -0.41 5.36
CA ASP A 95 11.57 0.66 5.37
C ASP A 95 11.59 1.40 6.71
N ARG A 96 10.42 1.68 7.29
CA ARG A 96 10.33 2.25 8.64
C ARG A 96 10.92 1.30 9.68
N ASN A 97 10.67 0.01 9.59
CA ASN A 97 11.25 -0.97 10.50
C ASN A 97 12.77 -1.08 10.40
N ALA A 98 13.35 -0.89 9.21
CA ALA A 98 14.80 -0.78 9.06
C ALA A 98 15.34 0.43 9.84
N TRP A 99 14.64 1.56 9.82
CA TRP A 99 14.99 2.72 10.66
C TRP A 99 14.86 2.43 12.17
N LEU A 100 13.74 1.84 12.61
CA LEU A 100 13.52 1.52 14.03
C LEU A 100 14.55 0.51 14.56
N LYS A 101 14.93 -0.48 13.74
CA LYS A 101 15.98 -1.45 14.09
C LYS A 101 17.35 -0.78 14.24
N ASN A 102 17.73 0.08 13.30
CA ASN A 102 18.96 0.86 13.41
C ASN A 102 18.97 1.74 14.68
N LEU A 103 17.83 2.33 15.03
CA LEU A 103 17.72 3.14 16.23
C LEU A 103 17.84 2.29 17.50
N ALA A 104 17.20 1.13 17.53
CA ALA A 104 17.30 0.18 18.64
C ALA A 104 18.74 -0.34 18.83
N GLU A 105 19.45 -0.63 17.74
CA GLU A 105 20.88 -0.98 17.78
C GLU A 105 21.72 0.18 18.34
N ALA A 106 21.47 1.42 17.89
CA ALA A 106 22.16 2.61 18.40
C ALA A 106 21.88 2.87 19.89
N GLN A 107 20.71 2.46 20.40
CA GLN A 107 20.33 2.55 21.80
C GLN A 107 20.73 1.32 22.63
N ASN A 108 21.38 0.31 22.05
CA ASN A 108 21.72 -0.97 22.69
C ASN A 108 20.50 -1.75 23.21
N CYS A 109 19.38 -1.71 22.49
CA CYS A 109 18.21 -2.53 22.79
C CYS A 109 18.46 -4.01 22.47
N GLU A 110 17.78 -4.90 23.20
CA GLU A 110 17.70 -6.32 22.84
C GLU A 110 16.73 -6.50 21.66
N ILE A 111 17.22 -7.06 20.55
CA ILE A 111 16.47 -7.24 19.29
C ILE A 111 16.36 -8.71 18.85
N THR A 112 16.85 -9.64 19.68
CA THR A 112 16.91 -11.08 19.39
C THR A 112 15.54 -11.73 19.29
N ASP A 113 14.53 -11.16 19.96
CA ASP A 113 13.14 -11.62 19.96
C ASP A 113 12.26 -10.91 18.90
N TRP A 114 12.85 -10.06 18.07
CA TRP A 114 12.11 -9.35 17.03
C TRP A 114 11.82 -10.29 15.86
N PRO A 115 10.60 -10.28 15.31
CA PRO A 115 10.23 -11.19 14.23
C PRO A 115 10.97 -10.86 12.93
N ASP A 116 11.19 -11.89 12.12
CA ASP A 116 11.63 -11.70 10.74
C ASP A 116 10.61 -10.89 9.95
N GLN A 117 11.10 -10.07 9.02
CA GLN A 117 10.25 -9.30 8.13
C GLN A 117 9.77 -10.18 6.97
N PRO A 118 8.52 -9.99 6.47
CA PRO A 118 8.06 -10.65 5.26
C PRO A 118 8.90 -10.25 4.04
N GLU A 119 8.86 -11.07 3.00
CA GLU A 119 9.46 -10.73 1.70
C GLU A 119 8.79 -9.47 1.13
N ARG A 120 9.60 -8.60 0.53
CA ARG A 120 9.11 -7.37 -0.09
C ARG A 120 8.29 -7.68 -1.33
N TYR A 121 7.28 -6.86 -1.57
CA TYR A 121 6.47 -6.87 -2.79
C TYR A 121 7.21 -6.19 -3.95
#